data_AF-A0A256B8K8-F1
#
_entry.id   AF-A0A256B8K8-F1
#
_cell.length_a   1.000
_cell.length_b   1.000
_cell.length_c   1.000
_cell.angle_alpha   90.00
_cell.angle_beta   90.00
_cell.angle_gamma   90.00
#
_symmetry.space_group_name_H-M   'P 1'
#
loop_
_entity.id
_entity.type
_entity.pdbx_description
1 polymer ?
#
loop_
_entity_poly.entity_id
_entity_poly.type
_entity_poly.pdbx_seq_one_letter_code
_entity_poly.pdbx_strand_id
1 'polypeptide(L)'
;MSQVTTPDSAIQNELKLVYGNLNRVLQPKGVTIKLMNPKGDVYPILLEAAEAPEQQVFLPIIQQEISKLKLSLLKRFAIYGRKLNTQAAAWNMSLQIDNPKQETESKPAAPISSYSGKVPLEFFEQIRTVSEKVIKLKDSEMIRNNEQATKSALIVPLLQTLGYDTSDPMEVYPEFGADAPEVKGDKVDYAILRDEKPIILIECKSIGENLNKPQNISQLFKYFNATHARFGLLTNGIIYKFFTDIEKDNIMDSKPFFEFNMLEHQEGDIAELRKFSKSVFQPNDLRDNASDLKYTNEIKKIIAEQFAEPSPEFVKFFLSYGNPEPLYAGVKTQAVVNKFSDIVKRSLNQFLNEWVKDKFQSVIEDSNPSNFVNPSENIKIEPDPIESKTNGVETTQEELEAFYIVKSILSEVADLNKITYKDTASYFNILFDNMTTKCICRLWLNSQNKSISFYPHNSKQKIASIDEIFKYSKNIKESFLTITS
;
A
#
# COMPACT_ATOMS: atom_id res chain seq x y z
N MET A 1 -2.15 -40.29 -43.85
CA MET A 1 -2.99 -40.22 -42.65
C MET A 1 -2.07 -39.92 -41.48
N SER A 2 -1.96 -38.64 -41.11
CA SER A 2 -1.20 -38.23 -39.93
C SER A 2 -2.17 -37.47 -39.07
N GLN A 3 -2.61 -38.11 -37.99
CA GLN A 3 -3.59 -37.56 -37.06
C GLN A 3 -3.02 -36.31 -36.41
N VAL A 4 -3.62 -35.16 -36.72
CA VAL A 4 -3.50 -33.94 -35.94
C VAL A 4 -4.23 -34.19 -34.62
N THR A 5 -3.51 -34.59 -33.57
CA THR A 5 -4.04 -34.49 -32.21
C THR A 5 -4.13 -33.01 -31.87
N THR A 6 -5.36 -32.51 -31.82
CA THR A 6 -5.69 -31.15 -31.44
C THR A 6 -5.18 -30.82 -30.03
N PRO A 7 -4.63 -29.60 -29.79
CA PRO A 7 -4.12 -29.15 -28.49
C PRO A 7 -5.11 -29.30 -27.32
N ASP A 8 -6.40 -29.34 -27.62
CA ASP A 8 -7.49 -29.40 -26.65
C ASP A 8 -7.52 -30.73 -25.86
N SER A 9 -7.22 -31.87 -26.50
CA SER A 9 -7.30 -33.19 -25.85
C SER A 9 -6.22 -33.42 -24.78
N ALA A 10 -5.01 -32.86 -24.98
CA ALA A 10 -3.89 -33.02 -24.06
C ALA A 10 -4.05 -32.14 -22.80
N ILE A 11 -4.56 -30.90 -22.97
CA ILE A 11 -4.93 -30.01 -21.88
C ILE A 11 -6.02 -30.65 -21.00
N GLN A 12 -7.04 -31.25 -21.63
CA GLN A 12 -8.11 -31.94 -20.91
C GLN A 12 -7.61 -33.16 -20.12
N ASN A 13 -6.57 -33.85 -20.60
CA ASN A 13 -5.96 -34.96 -19.87
C ASN A 13 -5.18 -34.49 -18.64
N GLU A 14 -4.37 -33.42 -18.76
CA GLU A 14 -3.68 -32.83 -17.61
C GLU A 14 -4.68 -32.28 -16.58
N LEU A 15 -5.79 -31.66 -17.02
CA LEU A 15 -6.83 -31.16 -16.12
C LEU A 15 -7.51 -32.28 -15.34
N LYS A 16 -7.81 -33.41 -16.00
CA LYS A 16 -8.35 -34.61 -15.34
C LYS A 16 -7.37 -35.18 -14.31
N LEU A 17 -6.07 -35.16 -14.61
CA LEU A 17 -5.03 -35.61 -13.68
C LEU A 17 -4.97 -34.72 -12.43
N VAL A 18 -4.96 -33.40 -12.61
CA VAL A 18 -5.00 -32.42 -11.51
C VAL A 18 -6.25 -32.61 -10.66
N TYR A 19 -7.41 -32.66 -11.31
CA TYR A 19 -8.69 -32.85 -10.63
C TYR A 19 -8.74 -34.16 -9.84
N GLY A 20 -8.36 -35.27 -10.47
CA GLY A 20 -8.36 -36.58 -9.83
C GLY A 20 -7.43 -36.64 -8.62
N ASN A 21 -6.21 -36.09 -8.74
CA ASN A 21 -5.26 -36.11 -7.63
C ASN A 21 -5.74 -35.24 -6.46
N LEU A 22 -6.17 -34.01 -6.73
CA LEU A 22 -6.63 -33.12 -5.67
C LEU A 22 -7.93 -33.63 -5.03
N ASN A 23 -8.89 -34.12 -5.81
CA ASN A 23 -10.15 -34.61 -5.27
C ASN A 23 -9.93 -35.82 -4.35
N ARG A 24 -8.99 -36.72 -4.68
CA ARG A 24 -8.57 -37.84 -3.83
C ARG A 24 -8.03 -37.40 -2.46
N VAL A 25 -7.31 -36.28 -2.41
CA VAL A 25 -6.67 -35.78 -1.17
C VAL A 25 -7.61 -34.88 -0.37
N LEU A 26 -8.47 -34.12 -1.04
CA LEU A 26 -9.31 -33.10 -0.42
C LEU A 26 -10.71 -33.60 -0.02
N GLN A 27 -11.30 -34.58 -0.73
CA GLN A 27 -12.61 -35.12 -0.34
C GLN A 27 -12.65 -35.73 1.07
N PRO A 28 -11.65 -36.53 1.51
CA PRO A 28 -11.63 -37.03 2.89
C PRO A 28 -11.56 -35.93 3.95
N LYS A 29 -11.16 -34.72 3.57
CA LYS A 29 -11.10 -33.53 4.42
C LYS A 29 -12.36 -32.66 4.32
N GLY A 30 -13.43 -33.16 3.70
CA GLY A 30 -14.71 -32.46 3.55
C GLY A 30 -14.74 -31.39 2.46
N VAL A 31 -13.73 -31.34 1.58
CA VAL A 31 -13.63 -30.36 0.49
C VAL A 31 -13.85 -31.04 -0.85
N THR A 32 -14.83 -30.56 -1.61
CA THR A 32 -15.12 -31.01 -2.97
C THR A 32 -14.54 -30.02 -3.97
N ILE A 33 -14.02 -30.54 -5.08
CA ILE A 33 -13.45 -29.72 -6.14
C ILE A 33 -14.44 -29.60 -7.29
N LYS A 34 -14.53 -28.39 -7.87
CA LYS A 34 -15.16 -28.14 -9.16
C LYS A 34 -14.16 -27.47 -10.10
N LEU A 35 -14.04 -28.02 -11.30
CA LEU A 35 -13.35 -27.34 -12.39
C LEU A 35 -14.29 -26.27 -12.96
N MET A 36 -13.77 -25.07 -13.17
CA MET A 36 -14.48 -24.03 -13.91
C MET A 36 -13.86 -23.88 -15.31
N ASN A 37 -14.58 -23.22 -16.20
CA ASN A 37 -14.08 -22.98 -17.55
C ASN A 37 -12.77 -22.16 -17.50
N PRO A 38 -11.72 -22.59 -18.23
CA PRO A 38 -10.49 -21.84 -18.34
C PRO A 38 -10.72 -20.40 -18.82
N LYS A 39 -9.93 -19.46 -18.32
CA LYS A 39 -9.88 -18.07 -18.82
C LYS A 39 -8.49 -17.82 -19.39
N GLY A 40 -8.33 -17.97 -20.70
CA GLY A 40 -7.01 -17.91 -21.35
C GLY A 40 -6.12 -19.09 -20.92
N ASP A 41 -4.93 -18.81 -20.42
CA ASP A 41 -3.96 -19.79 -19.91
C ASP A 41 -4.10 -20.07 -18.40
N VAL A 42 -5.13 -19.50 -17.76
CA VAL A 42 -5.43 -19.68 -16.33
C VAL A 42 -6.54 -20.71 -16.16
N TYR A 43 -6.25 -21.74 -15.35
CA TYR A 43 -7.12 -22.87 -15.08
C TYR A 43 -7.75 -22.77 -13.68
N PRO A 44 -9.04 -22.40 -13.56
CA PRO A 44 -9.65 -22.16 -12.25
C PRO A 44 -10.08 -23.46 -11.55
N ILE A 45 -9.75 -23.57 -10.27
CA ILE A 45 -10.11 -24.67 -9.37
C ILE A 45 -10.92 -24.10 -8.21
N LEU A 46 -12.17 -24.53 -8.07
CA LEU A 46 -13.04 -24.13 -6.97
C LEU A 46 -13.08 -25.24 -5.90
N LEU A 47 -12.76 -24.87 -4.66
CA LEU A 47 -12.89 -25.67 -3.46
C LEU A 47 -14.20 -25.30 -2.77
N GLU A 48 -15.06 -26.30 -2.55
CA GLU A 48 -16.33 -26.12 -1.83
C GLU A 48 -16.42 -27.07 -0.65
N ALA A 49 -16.80 -26.53 0.51
CA ALA A 49 -17.05 -27.30 1.73
C ALA A 49 -18.23 -26.70 2.51
N ALA A 50 -18.68 -27.41 3.55
CA ALA A 50 -19.79 -26.95 4.41
C ALA A 50 -19.50 -25.60 5.07
N GLU A 51 -18.24 -25.34 5.40
CA GLU A 51 -17.69 -24.02 5.73
C GLU A 51 -16.63 -23.63 4.70
N ALA A 52 -16.31 -22.34 4.61
CA ALA A 52 -15.26 -21.90 3.68
C ALA A 52 -13.92 -22.55 4.07
N PRO A 53 -13.24 -23.27 3.14
CA PRO A 53 -12.01 -23.97 3.48
C PRO A 53 -10.94 -22.95 3.89
N GLU A 54 -10.23 -23.17 4.99
CA GLU A 54 -9.20 -22.23 5.45
C GLU A 54 -8.00 -22.17 4.49
N GLN A 55 -7.70 -21.00 3.95
CA GLN A 55 -6.65 -20.82 2.95
C GLN A 55 -5.29 -21.35 3.43
N GLN A 56 -4.92 -21.06 4.68
CA GLN A 56 -3.62 -21.45 5.26
C GLN A 56 -3.47 -22.97 5.40
N VAL A 57 -4.58 -23.70 5.51
CA VAL A 57 -4.59 -25.17 5.66
C VAL A 57 -4.55 -25.85 4.30
N PHE A 58 -5.38 -25.40 3.36
CA PHE A 58 -5.59 -26.11 2.09
C PHE A 58 -4.62 -25.71 0.98
N LEU A 59 -4.13 -24.47 0.98
CA LEU A 59 -3.22 -24.01 -0.07
C LEU A 59 -1.90 -24.79 -0.10
N PRO A 60 -1.20 -25.05 1.03
CA PRO A 60 0.04 -25.84 1.00
C PRO A 60 -0.17 -27.26 0.49
N ILE A 61 -1.31 -27.89 0.82
CA ILE A 61 -1.67 -29.23 0.35
C ILE A 61 -1.83 -29.22 -1.17
N ILE A 62 -2.55 -28.22 -1.71
CA ILE A 62 -2.78 -28.11 -3.16
C ILE A 62 -1.47 -27.85 -3.90
N GLN A 63 -0.63 -26.95 -3.39
CA GLN A 63 0.69 -26.69 -3.95
C GLN A 63 1.57 -27.95 -3.98
N GLN A 64 1.60 -28.70 -2.88
CA GLN A 64 2.35 -29.95 -2.78
C GLN A 64 1.82 -31.04 -3.71
N GLU A 65 0.50 -31.16 -3.86
CA GLU A 65 -0.10 -32.19 -4.71
C GLU A 65 0.01 -31.86 -6.20
N ILE A 66 -0.05 -30.57 -6.55
CA ILE A 66 0.16 -30.11 -7.93
C ILE A 66 1.63 -30.25 -8.33
N SER A 67 2.59 -29.95 -7.46
CA SER A 67 4.02 -30.06 -7.77
C SER A 67 4.49 -31.51 -7.98
N LYS A 68 3.78 -32.49 -7.43
CA LYS A 68 4.00 -33.92 -7.70
C LYS A 68 3.59 -34.33 -9.12
N LEU A 69 2.76 -33.54 -9.79
CA LEU A 69 2.28 -33.85 -11.13
C LEU A 69 3.28 -33.33 -12.16
N LYS A 70 3.68 -34.19 -13.10
CA LYS A 70 4.51 -33.80 -14.24
C LYS A 70 3.64 -33.13 -15.30
N LEU A 71 3.28 -31.87 -15.08
CA LEU A 71 2.46 -31.07 -16.00
C LEU A 71 3.35 -30.35 -17.01
N SER A 72 3.00 -30.46 -18.29
CA SER A 72 3.76 -29.87 -19.40
C SER A 72 3.03 -28.70 -20.06
N LEU A 73 1.69 -28.69 -19.98
CA LEU A 73 0.82 -27.72 -20.63
C LEU A 73 0.17 -26.76 -19.61
N LEU A 74 -0.28 -27.26 -18.47
CA LEU A 74 -0.91 -26.43 -17.44
C LEU A 74 0.14 -25.76 -16.55
N LYS A 75 0.21 -24.41 -16.61
CA LYS A 75 1.20 -23.64 -15.87
C LYS A 75 0.60 -22.70 -14.82
N ARG A 76 -0.63 -22.24 -14.98
CA ARG A 76 -1.26 -21.23 -14.12
C ARG A 76 -2.63 -21.69 -13.65
N PHE A 77 -2.84 -21.68 -12.34
CA PHE A 77 -4.09 -22.07 -11.70
C PHE A 77 -4.64 -20.91 -10.88
N ALA A 78 -5.95 -20.72 -10.88
CA ALA A 78 -6.63 -19.81 -9.97
C ALA A 78 -7.47 -20.63 -9.00
N ILE A 79 -7.11 -20.65 -7.73
CA ILE A 79 -7.73 -21.46 -6.69
C ILE A 79 -8.70 -20.58 -5.90
N TYR A 80 -9.93 -21.04 -5.71
CA TYR A 80 -10.98 -20.32 -5.00
C TYR A 80 -11.49 -21.17 -3.84
N GLY A 81 -11.62 -20.59 -2.65
CA GLY A 81 -12.26 -21.24 -1.51
C GLY A 81 -13.64 -20.69 -1.25
N ARG A 82 -14.65 -21.56 -1.13
CA ARG A 82 -16.05 -21.15 -0.97
C ARG A 82 -16.82 -22.06 -0.01
N LYS A 83 -17.77 -21.45 0.72
CA LYS A 83 -18.79 -22.15 1.49
C LYS A 83 -19.92 -22.66 0.58
N LEU A 84 -20.41 -23.86 0.83
CA LEU A 84 -21.51 -24.44 0.05
C LEU A 84 -22.71 -23.48 -0.01
N ASN A 85 -23.32 -23.35 -1.18
CA ASN A 85 -24.48 -22.48 -1.48
C ASN A 85 -24.23 -20.96 -1.43
N THR A 86 -22.97 -20.49 -1.34
CA THR A 86 -22.66 -19.07 -1.58
C THR A 86 -22.27 -18.82 -3.03
N GLN A 87 -22.48 -17.61 -3.54
CA GLN A 87 -21.99 -17.23 -4.88
C GLN A 87 -20.54 -16.72 -4.82
N ALA A 88 -20.21 -15.90 -3.83
CA ALA A 88 -18.88 -15.34 -3.64
C ALA A 88 -17.90 -16.34 -3.02
N ALA A 89 -16.66 -16.35 -3.50
CA ALA A 89 -15.55 -17.03 -2.86
C ALA A 89 -15.11 -16.24 -1.61
N ALA A 90 -14.78 -16.94 -0.53
CA ALA A 90 -14.23 -16.35 0.68
C ALA A 90 -12.78 -15.87 0.46
N TRP A 91 -12.05 -16.53 -0.45
CA TRP A 91 -10.72 -16.15 -0.87
C TRP A 91 -10.40 -16.72 -2.25
N ASN A 92 -9.40 -16.14 -2.89
CA ASN A 92 -8.80 -16.68 -4.11
C ASN A 92 -7.26 -16.54 -4.07
N MET A 93 -6.57 -17.38 -4.84
CA MET A 93 -5.11 -17.40 -4.94
C MET A 93 -4.68 -17.87 -6.32
N SER A 94 -3.68 -17.22 -6.90
CA SER A 94 -3.05 -17.69 -8.14
C SER A 94 -1.83 -18.56 -7.83
N LEU A 95 -1.69 -19.67 -8.54
CA LEU A 95 -0.58 -20.61 -8.43
C LEU A 95 0.07 -20.82 -9.80
N GLN A 96 1.38 -20.59 -9.91
CA GLN A 96 2.16 -20.87 -11.11
C GLN A 96 3.10 -22.06 -10.86
N ILE A 97 3.22 -22.96 -11.86
CA ILE A 97 4.15 -24.09 -11.84
C ILE A 97 5.28 -23.83 -12.82
N ASP A 98 6.50 -23.87 -12.32
CA ASP A 98 7.71 -23.82 -13.15
C ASP A 98 8.21 -25.26 -13.40
N ASN A 99 8.41 -25.62 -14.67
CA ASN A 99 8.83 -26.97 -15.05
C ASN A 99 10.35 -27.13 -14.80
N PRO A 100 10.82 -28.19 -14.13
CA PRO A 100 12.25 -28.42 -13.95
C PRO A 100 12.88 -28.84 -15.29
N LYS A 101 13.72 -27.97 -15.88
CA LYS A 101 14.59 -28.34 -17.00
C LYS A 101 15.91 -28.93 -16.49
N GLN A 102 16.38 -29.91 -17.26
CA GLN A 102 17.55 -30.75 -17.08
C GLN A 102 18.84 -30.00 -16.72
N GLU A 103 19.63 -30.68 -15.88
CA GLU A 103 20.99 -30.34 -15.46
C GLU A 103 21.93 -30.12 -16.65
N THR A 104 22.54 -28.93 -16.73
CA THR A 104 23.95 -28.77 -17.11
C THR A 104 24.54 -27.62 -16.30
N GLU A 105 25.75 -27.85 -15.81
CA GLU A 105 26.45 -27.16 -14.74
C GLU A 105 26.77 -25.68 -15.00
N SER A 106 26.35 -24.79 -14.09
CA SER A 106 27.16 -23.70 -13.52
C SER A 106 26.39 -23.03 -12.36
N LYS A 107 26.99 -22.98 -11.17
CA LYS A 107 26.43 -22.46 -9.90
C LYS A 107 26.90 -21.01 -9.66
N PRO A 108 26.22 -20.17 -8.86
CA PRO A 108 24.79 -19.85 -8.83
C PRO A 108 24.51 -18.32 -8.91
N ALA A 109 23.39 -17.93 -9.53
CA ALA A 109 22.61 -16.77 -9.11
C ALA A 109 21.29 -17.31 -8.53
N ALA A 110 20.94 -16.88 -7.32
CA ALA A 110 19.79 -17.41 -6.59
C ALA A 110 18.48 -17.18 -7.39
N PRO A 111 17.61 -18.20 -7.55
CA PRO A 111 16.32 -18.01 -8.18
C PRO A 111 15.37 -17.30 -7.22
N ILE A 112 14.77 -16.22 -7.71
CA ILE A 112 13.76 -15.42 -7.02
C ILE A 112 12.50 -16.29 -6.86
N SER A 113 12.36 -16.80 -5.64
CA SER A 113 11.17 -17.47 -5.12
C SER A 113 9.98 -16.52 -5.08
N SER A 114 8.81 -17.06 -5.41
CA SER A 114 7.46 -16.53 -5.23
C SER A 114 7.35 -15.40 -4.19
N TYR A 115 7.16 -14.17 -4.65
CA TYR A 115 6.92 -13.04 -3.77
C TYR A 115 5.51 -13.12 -3.20
N SER A 116 5.43 -13.31 -1.88
CA SER A 116 4.30 -12.83 -1.09
C SER A 116 4.11 -11.35 -1.41
N GLY A 117 2.86 -10.86 -1.44
CA GLY A 117 2.56 -9.44 -1.71
C GLY A 117 3.13 -8.44 -0.68
N LYS A 118 4.10 -8.84 0.14
CA LYS A 118 4.89 -7.97 1.01
C LYS A 118 6.15 -7.54 0.26
N VAL A 119 6.32 -6.23 0.13
CA VAL A 119 7.58 -5.65 -0.34
C VAL A 119 8.71 -6.17 0.57
N PRO A 120 9.83 -6.67 -0.01
CA PRO A 120 10.94 -7.17 0.80
C PRO A 120 11.50 -6.04 1.67
N LEU A 121 11.75 -6.35 2.94
CA LEU A 121 12.27 -5.40 3.94
C LEU A 121 13.54 -4.68 3.45
N GLU A 122 14.37 -5.37 2.70
CA GLU A 122 15.58 -4.79 2.10
C GLU A 122 15.26 -3.62 1.14
N PHE A 123 14.23 -3.75 0.31
CA PHE A 123 13.83 -2.67 -0.61
C PHE A 123 13.28 -1.47 0.15
N PHE A 124 12.51 -1.70 1.22
CA PHE A 124 12.06 -0.64 2.12
C PHE A 124 13.25 0.14 2.71
N GLU A 125 14.26 -0.55 3.25
CA GLU A 125 15.43 0.10 3.85
C GLU A 125 16.29 0.84 2.80
N GLN A 126 16.39 0.33 1.58
CA GLN A 126 17.07 1.01 0.49
C GLN A 126 16.35 2.32 0.13
N ILE A 127 15.02 2.28 -0.07
CA ILE A 127 14.23 3.50 -0.31
C ILE A 127 14.36 4.49 0.85
N ARG A 128 14.28 4.00 2.09
CA ARG A 128 14.50 4.82 3.30
C ARG A 128 15.86 5.52 3.29
N THR A 129 16.90 4.81 2.88
CA THR A 129 18.26 5.36 2.76
C THR A 129 18.32 6.47 1.71
N VAL A 130 17.67 6.29 0.55
CA VAL A 130 17.60 7.34 -0.47
C VAL A 130 16.80 8.54 0.04
N SER A 131 15.67 8.32 0.73
CA SER A 131 14.88 9.39 1.35
C SER A 131 15.67 10.19 2.39
N GLU A 132 16.45 9.54 3.25
CA GLU A 132 17.35 10.21 4.19
C GLU A 132 18.40 11.09 3.48
N LYS A 133 18.90 10.62 2.33
CA LYS A 133 19.82 11.39 1.49
C LYS A 133 19.12 12.62 0.91
N VAL A 134 17.90 12.48 0.41
CA VAL A 134 17.08 13.61 -0.09
C VAL A 134 16.84 14.62 1.03
N ILE A 135 16.46 14.19 2.23
CA ILE A 135 16.24 15.06 3.40
C ILE A 135 17.49 15.89 3.71
N LYS A 136 18.68 15.27 3.71
CA LYS A 136 19.95 15.95 4.00
C LYS A 136 20.34 16.97 2.93
N LEU A 137 19.99 16.71 1.68
CA LEU A 137 20.50 17.45 0.53
C LEU A 137 19.51 18.47 -0.04
N LYS A 138 18.21 18.38 0.28
CA LYS A 138 17.17 19.22 -0.34
C LYS A 138 17.34 20.72 -0.14
N ASP A 139 17.96 21.11 0.99
CA ASP A 139 18.21 22.50 1.34
C ASP A 139 19.67 22.93 1.03
N SER A 140 20.48 22.05 0.42
CA SER A 140 21.86 22.34 0.05
C SER A 140 21.94 23.27 -1.16
N GLU A 141 22.67 24.39 -1.01
CA GLU A 141 22.92 25.34 -2.10
C GLU A 141 23.64 24.71 -3.30
N MET A 142 24.44 23.66 -3.07
CA MET A 142 25.19 22.96 -4.13
C MET A 142 24.27 22.21 -5.10
N ILE A 143 23.06 21.84 -4.68
CA ILE A 143 22.14 20.98 -5.45
C ILE A 143 20.90 21.76 -5.90
N ARG A 144 20.42 22.72 -5.10
CA ARG A 144 19.12 23.38 -5.28
C ARG A 144 18.84 23.90 -6.70
N ASN A 145 19.87 24.47 -7.35
CA ASN A 145 19.79 25.04 -8.70
C ASN A 145 20.72 24.34 -9.70
N ASN A 146 21.15 23.11 -9.38
CA ASN A 146 22.06 22.35 -10.23
C ASN A 146 21.42 21.01 -10.58
N GLU A 147 20.93 20.91 -11.81
CA GLU A 147 20.28 19.72 -12.34
C GLU A 147 21.23 18.51 -12.37
N GLN A 148 22.49 18.70 -12.77
CA GLN A 148 23.48 17.61 -12.80
C GLN A 148 23.81 17.09 -11.40
N ALA A 149 23.89 17.99 -10.42
CA ALA A 149 24.05 17.60 -9.02
C ALA A 149 22.80 16.89 -8.50
N THR A 150 21.60 17.31 -8.91
CA THR A 150 20.33 16.64 -8.56
C THR A 150 20.30 15.22 -9.13
N LYS A 151 20.62 15.07 -10.42
CA LYS A 151 20.71 13.78 -11.13
C LYS A 151 21.64 12.80 -10.40
N SER A 152 22.89 13.19 -10.22
CA SER A 152 23.93 12.34 -9.61
C SER A 152 23.69 12.05 -8.12
N ALA A 153 23.24 13.05 -7.35
CA ALA A 153 23.11 12.89 -5.90
C ALA A 153 21.79 12.24 -5.48
N LEU A 154 20.70 12.42 -6.23
CA LEU A 154 19.36 12.02 -5.78
C LEU A 154 18.69 11.01 -6.71
N ILE A 155 18.78 11.18 -8.03
CA ILE A 155 18.05 10.36 -9.00
C ILE A 155 18.80 9.05 -9.31
N VAL A 156 20.10 9.12 -9.60
CA VAL A 156 20.94 7.94 -9.84
C VAL A 156 20.87 6.91 -8.69
N PRO A 157 20.96 7.31 -7.40
CA PRO A 157 20.79 6.36 -6.29
C PRO A 157 19.43 5.64 -6.29
N LEU A 158 18.35 6.32 -6.71
CA LEU A 158 17.05 5.65 -6.83
C LEU A 158 17.07 4.64 -7.98
N LEU A 159 17.63 4.98 -9.13
CA LEU A 159 17.73 4.04 -10.27
C LEU A 159 18.52 2.78 -9.89
N GLN A 160 19.61 2.95 -9.15
CA GLN A 160 20.40 1.85 -8.59
C GLN A 160 19.58 1.02 -7.59
N THR A 161 18.79 1.66 -6.74
CA THR A 161 17.87 0.99 -5.80
C THR A 161 16.77 0.20 -6.53
N LEU A 162 16.30 0.70 -7.66
CA LEU A 162 15.40 -0.04 -8.56
C LEU A 162 16.11 -1.21 -9.28
N GLY A 163 17.43 -1.36 -9.09
CA GLY A 163 18.22 -2.46 -9.62
C GLY A 163 18.76 -2.23 -11.03
N TYR A 164 18.71 -0.99 -11.53
CA TYR A 164 19.28 -0.63 -12.83
C TYR A 164 20.76 -0.24 -12.69
N ASP A 165 21.60 -0.76 -13.59
CA ASP A 165 23.01 -0.41 -13.63
C ASP A 165 23.22 0.91 -14.38
N THR A 166 23.44 2.00 -13.64
CA THR A 166 23.70 3.33 -14.21
C THR A 166 25.09 3.49 -14.82
N SER A 167 25.96 2.49 -14.69
CA SER A 167 27.29 2.46 -15.30
C SER A 167 27.33 1.69 -16.62
N ASP A 168 26.30 0.88 -16.91
CA ASP A 168 26.14 0.19 -18.18
C ASP A 168 25.26 1.00 -19.14
N PRO A 169 25.83 1.60 -20.20
CA PRO A 169 25.04 2.34 -21.19
C PRO A 169 24.09 1.45 -21.99
N MET A 170 24.27 0.12 -21.99
CA MET A 170 23.33 -0.81 -22.62
C MET A 170 22.08 -1.06 -21.76
N GLU A 171 22.08 -0.58 -20.51
CA GLU A 171 20.96 -0.67 -19.59
C GLU A 171 20.39 0.70 -19.23
N VAL A 172 21.22 1.66 -18.83
CA VAL A 172 20.81 3.04 -18.55
C VAL A 172 21.62 3.97 -19.45
N TYR A 173 21.00 4.39 -20.55
CA TYR A 173 21.63 5.24 -21.54
C TYR A 173 21.39 6.71 -21.21
N PRO A 174 22.43 7.49 -20.87
CA PRO A 174 22.30 8.93 -20.59
C PRO A 174 22.15 9.71 -21.89
N GLU A 175 21.54 10.90 -21.82
CA GLU A 175 21.47 11.85 -22.94
C GLU A 175 20.88 11.17 -24.20
N PHE A 176 19.79 10.43 -24.02
CA PHE A 176 19.18 9.61 -25.05
C PHE A 176 18.52 10.50 -26.11
N GLY A 177 19.13 10.50 -27.29
CA GLY A 177 18.57 11.05 -28.52
C GLY A 177 18.01 9.90 -29.36
N ALA A 178 16.74 9.94 -29.73
CA ALA A 178 16.19 8.97 -30.67
C ALA A 178 16.78 9.27 -32.06
N ASP A 179 17.23 8.25 -32.79
CA ASP A 179 17.66 8.36 -34.20
C ASP A 179 16.49 8.68 -35.17
N ALA A 180 15.34 9.12 -34.64
CA ALA A 180 14.19 9.56 -35.40
C ALA A 180 14.49 10.92 -36.06
N PRO A 181 14.41 11.04 -37.40
CA PRO A 181 14.67 12.29 -38.12
C PRO A 181 13.84 13.50 -37.66
N GLU A 182 12.71 13.23 -36.99
CA GLU A 182 11.72 14.19 -36.50
C GLU A 182 12.13 14.86 -35.17
N VAL A 183 13.09 14.30 -34.43
CA VAL A 183 13.51 14.78 -33.11
C VAL A 183 14.95 15.31 -33.20
N LYS A 184 15.15 16.42 -33.91
CA LYS A 184 16.44 17.11 -33.96
C LYS A 184 16.65 18.02 -32.74
N GLY A 185 17.78 17.85 -32.05
CA GLY A 185 18.39 18.85 -31.16
C GLY A 185 18.07 18.74 -29.66
N ASP A 186 16.97 18.09 -29.28
CA ASP A 186 16.67 17.79 -27.87
C ASP A 186 17.25 16.42 -27.50
N LYS A 187 17.23 16.06 -26.22
CA LYS A 187 17.55 14.73 -25.66
C LYS A 187 16.76 14.57 -24.36
N VAL A 188 16.43 13.34 -23.97
CA VAL A 188 16.00 13.05 -22.59
C VAL A 188 17.19 12.61 -21.76
N ASP A 189 17.14 12.86 -20.46
CA ASP A 189 18.29 12.69 -19.58
C ASP A 189 18.75 11.25 -19.42
N TYR A 190 17.81 10.32 -19.27
CA TYR A 190 18.10 8.89 -19.24
C TYR A 190 17.04 8.10 -20.00
N ALA A 191 17.46 6.98 -20.58
CA ALA A 191 16.58 5.93 -21.04
C ALA A 191 17.01 4.61 -20.41
N ILE A 192 16.06 3.89 -19.81
CA ILE A 192 16.25 2.49 -19.42
C ILE A 192 15.98 1.64 -20.64
N LEU A 193 16.95 0.80 -21.01
CA LEU A 193 16.91 -0.07 -22.16
C LEU A 193 16.63 -1.52 -21.76
N ARG A 194 15.88 -2.22 -22.60
CA ARG A 194 15.74 -3.68 -22.57
C ARG A 194 15.83 -4.17 -24.00
N ASP A 195 16.74 -5.11 -24.27
CA ASP A 195 17.04 -5.59 -25.63
C ASP A 195 17.33 -4.42 -26.60
N GLU A 196 18.19 -3.49 -26.17
CA GLU A 196 18.59 -2.26 -26.91
C GLU A 196 17.44 -1.28 -27.22
N LYS A 197 16.23 -1.52 -26.70
CA LYS A 197 15.06 -0.67 -26.92
C LYS A 197 14.69 0.10 -25.66
N PRO A 198 14.35 1.40 -25.75
CA PRO A 198 13.92 2.17 -24.59
C PRO A 198 12.58 1.63 -24.08
N ILE A 199 12.53 1.31 -22.79
CA ILE A 199 11.32 0.87 -22.08
C ILE A 199 10.78 1.94 -21.13
N ILE A 200 11.68 2.75 -20.55
CA ILE A 200 11.33 3.88 -19.67
C ILE A 200 12.19 5.07 -20.08
N LEU A 201 11.57 6.21 -20.36
CA LEU A 201 12.27 7.48 -20.57
C LEU A 201 12.21 8.32 -19.31
N ILE A 202 13.31 8.99 -18.98
CA ILE A 202 13.44 9.75 -17.74
C ILE A 202 13.90 11.16 -18.05
N GLU A 203 13.08 12.12 -17.65
CA GLU A 203 13.34 13.55 -17.70
C GLU A 203 13.55 14.06 -16.28
N CYS A 204 14.67 14.72 -16.06
CA CYS A 204 15.09 15.22 -14.76
C CYS A 204 15.04 16.75 -14.74
N LYS A 205 14.83 17.28 -13.54
CA LYS A 205 14.87 18.72 -13.25
C LYS A 205 15.69 18.95 -11.98
N SER A 206 16.10 20.20 -11.78
CA SER A 206 16.76 20.58 -10.53
C SER A 206 15.81 20.40 -9.34
N ILE A 207 16.35 20.05 -8.16
CA ILE A 207 15.52 19.73 -6.98
C ILE A 207 14.57 20.87 -6.56
N GLY A 208 14.96 22.12 -6.76
CA GLY A 208 14.14 23.29 -6.44
C GLY A 208 12.99 23.55 -7.44
N GLU A 209 12.93 22.79 -8.53
CA GLU A 209 12.00 23.04 -9.62
C GLU A 209 10.62 22.43 -9.39
N ASN A 210 9.59 23.21 -9.71
CA ASN A 210 8.20 22.77 -9.68
C ASN A 210 7.86 22.00 -10.96
N LEU A 211 7.65 20.68 -10.84
CA LEU A 211 7.33 19.79 -11.95
C LEU A 211 5.95 20.01 -12.59
N ASN A 212 5.04 20.77 -11.97
CA ASN A 212 3.70 21.03 -12.51
C ASN A 212 3.70 22.03 -13.68
N LYS A 213 4.86 22.61 -13.99
CA LYS A 213 5.03 23.52 -15.12
C LYS A 213 4.94 22.74 -16.44
N PRO A 214 4.01 23.07 -17.36
CA PRO A 214 3.80 22.31 -18.59
C PRO A 214 5.04 22.17 -19.49
N GLN A 215 5.98 23.12 -19.43
CA GLN A 215 7.24 23.03 -20.18
C GLN A 215 8.11 21.84 -19.72
N ASN A 216 7.97 21.37 -18.48
CA ASN A 216 8.83 20.34 -17.91
C ASN A 216 8.50 18.94 -18.44
N ILE A 217 7.29 18.76 -18.97
CA ILE A 217 6.87 17.49 -19.59
C ILE A 217 7.10 17.48 -21.11
N SER A 218 7.39 18.64 -21.73
CA SER A 218 7.41 18.77 -23.19
C SER A 218 8.46 17.86 -23.87
N GLN A 219 9.67 17.77 -23.32
CA GLN A 219 10.75 16.90 -23.81
C GLN A 219 10.36 15.44 -23.64
N LEU A 220 9.94 15.04 -22.43
CA LEU A 220 9.48 13.68 -22.17
C LEU A 220 8.35 13.26 -23.13
N PHE A 221 7.36 14.11 -23.37
CA PHE A 221 6.24 13.85 -24.28
C PHE A 221 6.69 13.65 -25.73
N LYS A 222 7.57 14.54 -26.23
CA LYS A 222 8.10 14.45 -27.59
C LYS A 222 8.82 13.12 -27.82
N TYR A 223 9.64 12.70 -26.87
CA TYR A 223 10.42 11.46 -26.97
C TYR A 223 9.58 10.21 -26.74
N PHE A 224 8.65 10.24 -25.79
CA PHE A 224 7.73 9.13 -25.57
C PHE A 224 6.99 8.80 -26.86
N ASN A 225 6.42 9.80 -27.53
CA ASN A 225 5.64 9.59 -28.75
C ASN A 225 6.49 9.21 -29.97
N ALA A 226 7.78 9.57 -29.98
CA ALA A 226 8.72 9.27 -31.06
C ALA A 226 9.46 7.93 -30.88
N THR A 227 9.28 7.25 -29.75
CA THR A 227 9.94 5.97 -29.43
C THR A 227 8.89 4.89 -29.14
N HIS A 228 9.35 3.67 -28.83
CA HIS A 228 8.51 2.56 -28.38
C HIS A 228 8.49 2.42 -26.84
N ALA A 229 8.93 3.46 -26.12
CA ALA A 229 8.90 3.45 -24.66
C ALA A 229 7.46 3.35 -24.16
N ARG A 230 7.23 2.53 -23.14
CA ARG A 230 5.90 2.34 -22.53
C ARG A 230 5.64 3.25 -21.34
N PHE A 231 6.72 3.76 -20.75
CA PHE A 231 6.65 4.62 -19.56
C PHE A 231 7.53 5.85 -19.71
N GLY A 232 7.04 6.97 -19.19
CA GLY A 232 7.78 8.20 -18.99
C GLY A 232 7.88 8.51 -17.51
N LEU A 233 9.01 9.06 -17.08
CA LEU A 233 9.25 9.49 -15.71
C LEU A 233 9.75 10.93 -15.71
N LEU A 234 9.03 11.83 -15.05
CA LEU A 234 9.48 13.20 -14.78
C LEU A 234 9.83 13.34 -13.31
N THR A 235 11.03 13.81 -12.98
CA THR A 235 11.46 13.92 -11.58
C THR A 235 12.39 15.09 -11.29
N ASN A 236 12.36 15.56 -10.04
CA ASN A 236 13.37 16.48 -9.48
C ASN A 236 14.16 15.85 -8.32
N GLY A 237 14.10 14.53 -8.16
CA GLY A 237 14.73 13.81 -7.06
C GLY A 237 13.92 13.75 -5.76
N ILE A 238 12.91 14.61 -5.58
CA ILE A 238 11.93 14.53 -4.49
C ILE A 238 10.64 13.87 -4.98
N ILE A 239 10.08 14.41 -6.07
CA ILE A 239 8.84 13.93 -6.68
C ILE A 239 9.19 13.15 -7.94
N TYR A 240 8.55 12.00 -8.11
CA TYR A 240 8.69 11.12 -9.27
C TYR A 240 7.31 10.91 -9.88
N LYS A 241 7.08 11.43 -11.08
CA LYS A 241 5.79 11.37 -11.78
C LYS A 241 5.87 10.38 -12.92
N PHE A 242 5.07 9.33 -12.87
CA PHE A 242 5.05 8.24 -13.84
C PHE A 242 3.90 8.41 -14.82
N PHE A 243 4.22 8.33 -16.11
CA PHE A 243 3.32 8.49 -17.24
C PHE A 243 3.34 7.24 -18.11
N THR A 244 2.24 7.00 -18.80
CA THR A 244 2.09 5.91 -19.77
C THR A 244 1.02 6.32 -20.80
N ASP A 245 0.64 5.42 -21.69
CA ASP A 245 -0.25 5.61 -22.83
C ASP A 245 -1.61 4.90 -22.63
N ILE A 246 -2.28 5.18 -21.50
CA ILE A 246 -3.59 4.58 -21.18
C ILE A 246 -4.67 5.08 -22.14
N GLU A 247 -4.69 6.39 -22.43
CA GLU A 247 -5.76 7.01 -23.22
C GLU A 247 -5.65 6.66 -24.70
N LYS A 248 -4.44 6.68 -25.25
CA LYS A 248 -4.17 6.34 -26.65
C LYS A 248 -2.79 5.70 -26.77
N ASP A 249 -2.76 4.51 -27.36
CA ASP A 249 -1.53 3.73 -27.57
C ASP A 249 -0.43 4.58 -28.23
N ASN A 250 0.78 4.52 -27.65
CA ASN A 250 1.96 5.28 -28.04
C ASN A 250 1.78 6.81 -28.03
N ILE A 251 0.83 7.34 -27.26
CA ILE A 251 0.71 8.75 -26.93
C ILE A 251 0.70 8.91 -25.43
N MET A 252 1.70 9.61 -24.89
CA MET A 252 1.81 9.81 -23.45
C MET A 252 0.61 10.60 -22.91
N ASP A 253 0.01 10.09 -21.84
CA ASP A 253 -1.06 10.79 -21.13
C ASP A 253 -0.57 12.14 -20.58
N SER A 254 -1.48 13.12 -20.53
CA SER A 254 -1.19 14.47 -20.00
C SER A 254 -1.02 14.52 -18.48
N LYS A 255 -1.56 13.53 -17.76
CA LYS A 255 -1.48 13.38 -16.31
C LYS A 255 -0.71 12.11 -15.94
N PRO A 256 0.10 12.14 -14.88
CA PRO A 256 0.71 10.93 -14.38
C PRO A 256 -0.35 9.99 -13.79
N PHE A 257 -0.12 8.69 -13.89
CA PHE A 257 -0.97 7.69 -13.24
C PHE A 257 -0.52 7.37 -11.82
N PHE A 258 0.75 7.63 -11.52
CA PHE A 258 1.37 7.42 -10.22
C PHE A 258 2.36 8.54 -9.92
N GLU A 259 2.32 9.08 -8.71
CA GLU A 259 3.30 10.04 -8.19
C GLU A 259 3.90 9.47 -6.90
N PHE A 260 5.22 9.40 -6.82
CA PHE A 260 5.95 9.00 -5.62
C PHE A 260 6.70 10.19 -5.04
N ASN A 261 6.51 10.46 -3.75
CA ASN A 261 7.18 11.53 -3.03
C ASN A 261 8.17 10.95 -2.01
N MET A 262 9.46 11.20 -2.21
CA MET A 262 10.54 10.68 -1.34
C MET A 262 10.44 11.18 0.11
N LEU A 263 9.77 12.30 0.34
CA LEU A 263 9.60 12.91 1.67
C LEU A 263 8.29 12.50 2.35
N GLU A 264 7.30 12.07 1.58
CA GLU A 264 5.95 11.76 2.05
C GLU A 264 5.40 10.57 1.24
N HIS A 265 5.56 9.37 1.78
CA HIS A 265 5.06 8.14 1.16
C HIS A 265 4.66 7.13 2.24
N GLN A 266 3.75 6.23 1.86
CA GLN A 266 3.31 5.11 2.67
C GLN A 266 3.83 3.78 2.08
N GLU A 267 3.65 2.69 2.81
CA GLU A 267 4.08 1.36 2.33
C GLU A 267 3.47 0.97 0.98
N GLY A 268 2.22 1.37 0.73
CA GLY A 268 1.55 1.15 -0.55
C GLY A 268 2.23 1.85 -1.71
N ASP A 269 2.77 3.05 -1.50
CA ASP A 269 3.47 3.80 -2.54
C ASP A 269 4.81 3.14 -2.86
N ILE A 270 5.51 2.61 -1.85
CA ILE A 270 6.75 1.85 -2.05
C ILE A 270 6.47 0.55 -2.81
N ALA A 271 5.34 -0.11 -2.52
CA ALA A 271 4.92 -1.31 -3.24
C ALA A 271 4.65 -1.02 -4.72
N GLU A 272 4.03 0.12 -5.03
CA GLU A 272 3.80 0.55 -6.41
C GLU A 272 5.11 0.92 -7.12
N LEU A 273 5.98 1.70 -6.46
CA LEU A 273 7.30 2.06 -6.97
C LEU A 273 8.15 0.81 -7.29
N ARG A 274 8.09 -0.22 -6.44
CA ARG A 274 8.82 -1.48 -6.64
C ARG A 274 8.48 -2.13 -7.99
N LYS A 275 7.26 -1.95 -8.53
CA LYS A 275 6.90 -2.54 -9.83
C LYS A 275 7.76 -2.00 -10.98
N PHE A 276 8.43 -0.87 -10.79
CA PHE A 276 9.41 -0.31 -11.73
C PHE A 276 10.84 -0.85 -11.52
N SER A 277 11.08 -1.69 -10.52
CA SER A 277 12.39 -2.32 -10.31
C SER A 277 12.67 -3.38 -11.37
N LYS A 278 13.91 -3.45 -11.85
CA LYS A 278 14.37 -4.35 -12.92
C LYS A 278 13.88 -5.79 -12.76
N SER A 279 13.94 -6.33 -11.54
CA SER A 279 13.62 -7.73 -11.22
C SER A 279 12.13 -8.07 -11.31
N VAL A 280 11.24 -7.07 -11.28
CA VAL A 280 9.77 -7.28 -11.31
C VAL A 280 9.08 -6.52 -12.44
N PHE A 281 9.80 -5.68 -13.18
CA PHE A 281 9.22 -4.81 -14.19
C PHE A 281 8.62 -5.59 -15.38
N GLN A 282 7.29 -5.56 -15.45
CA GLN A 282 6.45 -6.13 -16.51
C GLN A 282 5.62 -5.02 -17.18
N PRO A 283 6.05 -4.53 -18.37
CA PRO A 283 5.44 -3.34 -18.98
C PRO A 283 3.94 -3.46 -19.26
N ASN A 284 3.50 -4.62 -19.77
CA ASN A 284 2.09 -4.83 -20.14
C ASN A 284 1.19 -4.87 -18.91
N ASP A 285 1.56 -5.69 -17.91
CA ASP A 285 0.80 -5.81 -16.66
C ASP A 285 0.76 -4.47 -15.91
N LEU A 286 1.86 -3.71 -15.91
CA LEU A 286 1.92 -2.42 -15.23
C LEU A 286 1.05 -1.38 -15.93
N ARG A 287 1.03 -1.38 -17.27
CA ARG A 287 0.16 -0.50 -18.06
C ARG A 287 -1.32 -0.80 -17.83
N ASP A 288 -1.69 -2.09 -17.79
CA ASP A 288 -3.07 -2.49 -17.54
C ASP A 288 -3.55 -2.04 -16.14
N ASN A 289 -2.69 -2.20 -15.12
CA ASN A 289 -2.97 -1.73 -13.75
C ASN A 289 -2.92 -0.20 -13.61
N ALA A 290 -2.19 0.50 -14.47
CA ALA A 290 -2.04 1.96 -14.40
C ALA A 290 -3.37 2.68 -14.62
N SER A 291 -4.29 2.10 -15.40
CA SER A 291 -5.63 2.65 -15.59
C SER A 291 -6.42 2.66 -14.27
N ASP A 292 -6.51 1.52 -13.60
CA ASP A 292 -7.19 1.39 -12.31
C ASP A 292 -6.56 2.28 -11.25
N LEU A 293 -5.23 2.35 -11.21
CA LEU A 293 -4.51 3.22 -10.28
C LEU A 293 -4.77 4.70 -10.55
N LYS A 294 -4.73 5.15 -11.82
CA LYS A 294 -5.03 6.53 -12.22
C LYS A 294 -6.41 6.95 -11.75
N TYR A 295 -7.44 6.14 -12.04
CA TYR A 295 -8.80 6.45 -11.64
C TYR A 295 -8.99 6.37 -10.12
N THR A 296 -8.38 5.39 -9.46
CA THR A 296 -8.43 5.27 -7.99
C THR A 296 -7.83 6.51 -7.31
N ASN A 297 -6.69 7.01 -7.80
CA ASN A 297 -6.04 8.19 -7.24
C ASN A 297 -6.85 9.47 -7.48
N GLU A 298 -7.39 9.66 -8.68
CA GLU A 298 -8.27 10.81 -8.96
C GLU A 298 -9.55 10.75 -8.11
N ILE A 299 -10.15 9.57 -7.93
CA ILE A 299 -11.32 9.39 -7.06
C ILE A 299 -10.97 9.69 -5.60
N LYS A 300 -9.85 9.17 -5.08
CA LYS A 300 -9.38 9.46 -3.71
C LYS A 300 -9.19 10.96 -3.50
N LYS A 301 -8.61 11.66 -4.48
CA LYS A 301 -8.44 13.11 -4.45
C LYS A 301 -9.78 13.84 -4.39
N ILE A 302 -10.72 13.47 -5.26
CA ILE A 302 -12.08 14.04 -5.27
C ILE A 302 -12.76 13.81 -3.92
N ILE A 303 -12.66 12.61 -3.35
CA ILE A 303 -13.21 12.29 -2.02
C ILE A 303 -12.58 13.20 -0.96
N ALA A 304 -11.25 13.30 -0.91
CA ALA A 304 -10.56 14.16 0.06
C ALA A 304 -10.99 15.63 -0.06
N GLU A 305 -11.12 16.14 -1.29
CA GLU A 305 -11.65 17.48 -1.58
C GLU A 305 -13.08 17.63 -1.06
N GLN A 306 -13.96 16.65 -1.28
CA GLN A 306 -15.35 16.71 -0.77
C GLN A 306 -15.42 16.64 0.77
N PHE A 307 -14.52 15.92 1.45
CA PHE A 307 -14.45 15.89 2.91
C PHE A 307 -13.96 17.22 3.49
N ALA A 308 -12.97 17.82 2.83
CA ALA A 308 -12.42 19.12 3.23
C ALA A 308 -13.40 20.26 2.95
N GLU A 309 -14.04 20.27 1.79
CA GLU A 309 -14.97 21.30 1.35
C GLU A 309 -16.03 20.71 0.39
N PRO A 310 -17.20 20.28 0.91
CA PRO A 310 -18.26 19.71 0.09
C PRO A 310 -18.73 20.66 -1.01
N SER A 311 -18.74 20.19 -2.25
CA SER A 311 -19.27 20.96 -3.39
C SER A 311 -20.80 21.10 -3.33
N PRO A 312 -21.40 22.15 -3.94
CA PRO A 312 -22.85 22.30 -4.03
C PRO A 312 -23.57 21.07 -4.60
N GLU A 313 -22.98 20.41 -5.59
CA GLU A 313 -23.48 19.20 -6.23
C GLU A 313 -23.49 18.02 -5.26
N PHE A 314 -22.43 17.87 -4.47
CA PHE A 314 -22.32 16.82 -3.46
C PHE A 314 -23.26 17.05 -2.28
N VAL A 315 -23.49 18.30 -1.88
CA VAL A 315 -24.53 18.64 -0.89
C VAL A 315 -25.92 18.30 -1.43
N LYS A 316 -26.22 18.67 -2.68
CA LYS A 316 -27.49 18.32 -3.33
C LYS A 316 -27.70 16.81 -3.44
N PHE A 317 -26.63 16.04 -3.63
CA PHE A 317 -26.67 14.59 -3.57
C PHE A 317 -27.27 14.15 -2.23
N PHE A 318 -26.67 14.47 -1.08
CA PHE A 318 -27.21 14.08 0.23
C PHE A 318 -28.66 14.52 0.46
N LEU A 319 -29.01 15.73 0.05
CA LEU A 319 -30.39 16.24 0.17
C LEU A 319 -31.41 15.44 -0.65
N SER A 320 -30.96 14.73 -1.70
CA SER A 320 -31.82 13.93 -2.58
C SER A 320 -32.02 12.49 -2.10
N TYR A 321 -31.22 12.02 -1.15
CA TYR A 321 -31.26 10.64 -0.66
C TYR A 321 -31.77 10.57 0.79
N GLY A 322 -32.32 9.42 1.14
CA GLY A 322 -32.93 9.14 2.43
C GLY A 322 -34.00 8.05 2.25
N ASN A 323 -34.27 7.28 3.30
CA ASN A 323 -35.28 6.22 3.28
C ASN A 323 -36.14 6.36 4.54
N PRO A 324 -37.47 6.50 4.43
CA PRO A 324 -38.31 6.40 3.22
C PRO A 324 -38.36 7.66 2.33
N GLU A 325 -38.00 8.82 2.85
CA GLU A 325 -38.07 10.11 2.14
C GLU A 325 -36.69 10.74 2.00
N PRO A 326 -36.47 11.61 0.97
CA PRO A 326 -35.23 12.35 0.84
C PRO A 326 -35.00 13.22 2.07
N LEU A 327 -33.73 13.40 2.46
CA LEU A 327 -33.33 14.23 3.59
C LEU A 327 -33.94 15.65 3.53
N TYR A 328 -34.16 16.17 2.32
CA TYR A 328 -34.87 17.42 2.10
C TYR A 328 -35.80 17.35 0.88
N ALA A 329 -37.11 17.38 1.13
CA ALA A 329 -38.15 17.30 0.10
C ALA A 329 -38.36 18.61 -0.70
N GLY A 330 -37.86 19.74 -0.19
CA GLY A 330 -38.06 21.06 -0.82
C GLY A 330 -37.15 21.32 -2.02
N VAL A 331 -37.37 22.45 -2.69
CA VAL A 331 -36.50 22.92 -3.78
C VAL A 331 -35.11 23.26 -3.23
N LYS A 332 -34.06 22.66 -3.82
CA LYS A 332 -32.66 22.80 -3.40
C LYS A 332 -32.06 24.13 -3.89
N THR A 333 -32.59 25.24 -3.39
CA THR A 333 -32.09 26.60 -3.69
C THR A 333 -30.68 26.81 -3.13
N GLN A 334 -29.96 27.83 -3.62
CA GLN A 334 -28.60 28.11 -3.13
C GLN A 334 -28.56 28.37 -1.62
N ALA A 335 -29.58 29.04 -1.06
CA ALA A 335 -29.66 29.29 0.38
C ALA A 335 -29.79 27.99 1.18
N VAL A 336 -30.56 27.02 0.68
CA VAL A 336 -30.68 25.68 1.27
C VAL A 336 -29.34 24.96 1.16
N VAL A 337 -28.72 24.93 -0.02
CA VAL A 337 -27.43 24.27 -0.23
C VAL A 337 -26.35 24.84 0.69
N ASN A 338 -26.26 26.17 0.83
CA ASN A 338 -25.30 26.81 1.74
C ASN A 338 -25.52 26.39 3.19
N LYS A 339 -26.79 26.39 3.65
CA LYS A 339 -27.14 25.95 5.01
C LYS A 339 -26.71 24.50 5.27
N PHE A 340 -26.89 23.62 4.27
CA PHE A 340 -26.58 22.20 4.42
C PHE A 340 -25.11 21.88 4.17
N SER A 341 -24.33 22.76 3.54
CA SER A 341 -22.89 22.54 3.34
C SER A 341 -22.16 22.31 4.67
N ASP A 342 -22.39 23.17 5.66
CA ASP A 342 -21.79 23.04 6.99
C ASP A 342 -22.28 21.81 7.75
N ILE A 343 -23.52 21.39 7.49
CA ILE A 343 -24.08 20.18 8.11
C ILE A 343 -23.41 18.95 7.50
N VAL A 344 -23.37 18.86 6.17
CA VAL A 344 -22.71 17.76 5.45
C VAL A 344 -21.24 17.66 5.83
N LYS A 345 -20.50 18.77 5.84
CA LYS A 345 -19.09 18.81 6.24
C LYS A 345 -18.87 18.28 7.66
N ARG A 346 -19.66 18.75 8.64
CA ARG A 346 -19.55 18.26 10.02
C ARG A 346 -19.93 16.78 10.14
N SER A 347 -21.02 16.36 9.49
CA SER A 347 -21.47 14.96 9.51
C SER A 347 -20.47 14.00 8.88
N LEU A 348 -19.82 14.37 7.77
CA LEU A 348 -18.77 13.56 7.14
C LEU A 348 -17.56 13.36 8.07
N ASN A 349 -17.10 14.45 8.70
CA ASN A 349 -15.96 14.39 9.62
C ASN A 349 -16.30 13.59 10.88
N GLN A 350 -17.50 13.77 11.44
CA GLN A 350 -17.97 12.98 12.58
C GLN A 350 -18.04 11.49 12.23
N PHE A 351 -18.65 11.14 11.09
CA PHE A 351 -18.76 9.77 10.63
C PHE A 351 -17.38 9.13 10.41
N LEU A 352 -16.42 9.85 9.82
CA LEU A 352 -15.06 9.35 9.64
C LEU A 352 -14.41 9.04 10.99
N ASN A 353 -14.53 9.94 11.97
CA ASN A 353 -13.96 9.73 13.30
C ASN A 353 -14.59 8.53 14.03
N GLU A 354 -15.92 8.39 13.94
CA GLU A 354 -16.65 7.23 14.49
C GLU A 354 -16.22 5.94 13.79
N TRP A 355 -16.17 5.93 12.46
CA TRP A 355 -15.76 4.75 11.68
C TRP A 355 -14.31 4.33 11.96
N VAL A 356 -13.40 5.30 12.09
CA VAL A 356 -12.01 5.04 12.47
C VAL A 356 -11.96 4.41 13.86
N LYS A 357 -12.68 5.00 14.83
CA LYS A 357 -12.77 4.46 16.19
C LYS A 357 -13.31 3.03 16.21
N ASP A 358 -14.38 2.76 15.49
CA ASP A 358 -15.00 1.42 15.40
C ASP A 358 -14.06 0.40 14.75
N LYS A 359 -13.34 0.79 13.69
CA LYS A 359 -12.34 -0.08 13.06
C LYS A 359 -11.20 -0.41 13.99
N PHE A 360 -10.67 0.58 14.71
CA PHE A 360 -9.64 0.34 15.72
C PHE A 360 -10.14 -0.58 16.84
N GLN A 361 -11.38 -0.41 17.30
CA GLN A 361 -11.96 -1.22 18.36
C GLN A 361 -12.22 -2.67 17.91
N SER A 362 -12.71 -2.88 16.68
CA SER A 362 -12.93 -4.22 16.11
C SER A 362 -11.64 -5.03 15.93
N VAL A 363 -10.52 -4.38 15.55
CA VAL A 363 -9.21 -5.03 15.42
C VAL A 363 -8.65 -5.45 16.80
N ILE A 364 -8.97 -4.69 17.86
CA ILE A 364 -8.60 -5.03 19.24
C ILE A 364 -9.40 -6.24 19.74
N GLU A 365 -10.69 -6.32 19.41
CA GLU A 365 -11.58 -7.41 19.83
C GLU A 365 -11.28 -8.74 19.11
N ASP A 366 -10.92 -8.71 17.82
CA ASP A 366 -10.52 -9.89 17.04
C ASP A 366 -9.16 -10.49 17.46
N SER A 367 -8.41 -9.79 18.32
CA SER A 367 -7.13 -10.26 18.88
C SER A 367 -7.28 -11.19 20.09
N ASN A 368 -8.51 -11.53 20.51
CA ASN A 368 -8.81 -12.46 21.59
C ASN A 368 -9.18 -13.86 21.06
N PRO A 369 -8.26 -14.84 21.02
CA PRO A 369 -8.64 -16.22 20.80
C PRO A 369 -9.07 -16.83 22.14
N SER A 370 -10.38 -16.90 22.41
CA SER A 370 -10.94 -17.86 23.38
C SER A 370 -12.45 -18.04 23.20
N ASN A 371 -12.82 -19.05 22.42
CA ASN A 371 -14.08 -19.77 22.56
C ASN A 371 -13.87 -20.95 23.53
N PHE A 372 -14.51 -20.91 24.70
CA PHE A 372 -14.97 -22.10 25.43
C PHE A 372 -16.43 -21.89 25.85
N VAL A 373 -17.18 -22.98 25.87
CA VAL A 373 -18.65 -23.07 25.77
C VAL A 373 -19.33 -23.16 27.16
N ASN A 374 -20.37 -22.30 27.36
CA ASN A 374 -21.62 -22.40 28.17
C ASN A 374 -21.61 -22.68 29.70
N PRO A 375 -22.75 -22.46 30.41
CA PRO A 375 -23.59 -21.26 30.50
C PRO A 375 -23.96 -20.91 31.97
N SER A 376 -24.47 -19.70 32.20
CA SER A 376 -25.09 -19.23 33.44
C SER A 376 -24.16 -19.03 34.63
N GLU A 377 -23.70 -17.79 34.80
CA GLU A 377 -24.05 -16.99 35.98
C GLU A 377 -23.83 -15.52 35.66
N ASN A 378 -24.67 -14.67 36.24
CA ASN A 378 -24.66 -13.22 36.09
C ASN A 378 -23.25 -12.63 36.14
N ILE A 379 -22.74 -12.16 35.00
CA ILE A 379 -21.72 -11.12 34.98
C ILE A 379 -22.28 -9.98 34.15
N LYS A 380 -22.82 -8.99 34.85
CA LYS A 380 -22.92 -7.63 34.33
C LYS A 380 -21.51 -7.20 33.95
N ILE A 381 -21.23 -7.07 32.67
CA ILE A 381 -20.07 -6.31 32.21
C ILE A 381 -20.51 -4.84 32.25
N GLU A 382 -20.45 -4.26 33.44
CA GLU A 382 -20.15 -2.84 33.55
C GLU A 382 -18.67 -2.68 33.13
N PRO A 383 -18.32 -1.65 32.35
CA PRO A 383 -16.93 -1.36 32.04
C PRO A 383 -16.24 -1.01 33.35
N ASP A 384 -15.31 -1.86 33.81
CA ASP A 384 -14.48 -1.52 34.96
C ASP A 384 -13.68 -0.25 34.62
N PRO A 385 -13.92 0.86 35.33
CA PRO A 385 -13.04 2.01 35.30
C PRO A 385 -11.79 1.62 36.08
N ILE A 386 -10.61 1.73 35.45
CA ILE A 386 -9.37 1.66 36.22
C ILE A 386 -9.34 2.88 37.15
N GLU A 387 -9.62 2.66 38.44
CA GLU A 387 -9.54 3.68 39.50
C GLU A 387 -8.14 4.33 39.52
N SER A 388 -8.06 5.60 39.14
CA SER A 388 -7.07 6.53 39.70
C SER A 388 -7.62 7.10 41.00
N LYS A 389 -7.52 6.36 42.11
CA LYS A 389 -7.60 6.98 43.45
C LYS A 389 -6.33 7.78 43.72
N THR A 390 -6.27 8.98 43.13
CA THR A 390 -5.44 10.09 43.58
C THR A 390 -6.21 11.40 43.38
N ASN A 391 -6.82 11.91 44.45
CA ASN A 391 -7.31 13.28 44.68
C ASN A 391 -7.68 14.11 43.43
N GLY A 392 -8.90 13.95 42.93
CA GLY A 392 -9.66 15.00 42.23
C GLY A 392 -9.25 15.36 40.79
N VAL A 393 -8.51 14.50 40.09
CA VAL A 393 -8.14 14.71 38.68
C VAL A 393 -9.02 13.81 37.82
N GLU A 394 -9.87 14.42 36.99
CA GLU A 394 -10.68 13.71 35.99
C GLU A 394 -9.91 13.60 34.67
N THR A 395 -9.79 12.38 34.15
CA THR A 395 -9.14 12.13 32.85
C THR A 395 -9.97 12.75 31.73
N THR A 396 -9.37 13.67 31.00
CA THR A 396 -10.00 14.42 29.93
C THR A 396 -10.09 13.63 28.63
N GLN A 397 -11.02 14.01 27.75
CA GLN A 397 -11.11 13.42 26.41
C GLN A 397 -9.81 13.62 25.60
N GLU A 398 -9.16 14.78 25.75
CA GLU A 398 -7.90 15.08 25.06
C GLU A 398 -6.76 14.16 25.51
N GLU A 399 -6.71 13.79 26.79
CA GLU A 399 -5.74 12.81 27.32
C GLU A 399 -5.99 11.40 26.79
N LEU A 400 -7.26 11.00 26.63
CA LEU A 400 -7.62 9.72 26.02
C LEU A 400 -7.28 9.67 24.53
N GLU A 401 -7.54 10.75 23.79
CA GLU A 401 -7.16 10.84 22.38
C GLU A 401 -5.63 10.75 22.21
N ALA A 402 -4.88 11.47 23.04
CA ALA A 402 -3.42 11.38 23.06
C ALA A 402 -2.90 9.98 23.43
N PHE A 403 -3.57 9.28 24.35
CA PHE A 403 -3.27 7.88 24.68
C PHE A 403 -3.40 6.97 23.46
N TYR A 404 -4.48 7.11 22.69
CA TYR A 404 -4.70 6.30 21.49
C TYR A 404 -3.70 6.61 20.37
N ILE A 405 -3.27 7.87 20.23
CA ILE A 405 -2.19 8.22 19.30
C ILE A 405 -0.90 7.48 19.67
N VAL A 406 -0.52 7.48 20.95
CA VAL A 406 0.68 6.76 21.43
C VAL A 406 0.54 5.24 21.26
N LYS A 407 -0.65 4.67 21.52
CA LYS A 407 -0.94 3.26 21.23
C LYS A 407 -0.78 2.94 19.74
N SER A 408 -1.30 3.77 18.85
CA SER A 408 -1.19 3.59 17.41
C SER A 408 0.27 3.57 16.96
N ILE A 409 1.08 4.50 17.46
CA ILE A 409 2.53 4.58 17.19
C ILE A 409 3.25 3.30 17.65
N LEU A 410 2.82 2.67 18.73
CA LEU A 410 3.45 1.47 19.30
C LEU A 410 2.92 0.15 18.74
N SER A 411 1.89 0.17 17.87
CA SER A 411 1.23 -1.03 17.34
C SER A 411 2.15 -2.00 16.61
N GLU A 412 3.25 -1.51 16.03
CA GLU A 412 4.23 -2.32 15.32
C GLU A 412 5.24 -3.01 16.25
N VAL A 413 5.42 -2.52 17.48
CA VAL A 413 6.55 -2.89 18.35
C VAL A 413 6.14 -3.40 19.72
N ALA A 414 4.89 -3.17 20.15
CA ALA A 414 4.41 -3.49 21.49
C ALA A 414 3.10 -4.29 21.46
N ASP A 415 2.92 -5.13 22.47
CA ASP A 415 1.61 -5.67 22.81
C ASP A 415 0.75 -4.53 23.39
N LEU A 416 -0.26 -4.10 22.63
CA LEU A 416 -1.13 -2.99 22.98
C LEU A 416 -1.94 -3.23 24.26
N ASN A 417 -2.15 -4.49 24.67
CA ASN A 417 -2.86 -4.81 25.91
C ASN A 417 -2.04 -4.41 27.15
N LYS A 418 -0.71 -4.31 27.00
CA LYS A 418 0.19 -3.89 28.06
C LYS A 418 0.44 -2.38 28.09
N ILE A 419 -0.04 -1.64 27.09
CA ILE A 419 0.07 -0.18 27.08
C ILE A 419 -1.08 0.39 27.91
N THR A 420 -0.76 0.91 29.08
CA THR A 420 -1.72 1.50 30.02
C THR A 420 -1.43 2.97 30.26
N TYR A 421 -2.29 3.66 31.01
CA TYR A 421 -2.05 5.02 31.44
C TYR A 421 -2.34 5.20 32.92
N LYS A 422 -1.76 6.24 33.50
CA LYS A 422 -2.05 6.73 34.83
C LYS A 422 -2.15 8.25 34.78
N ASP A 423 -3.33 8.75 35.11
CA ASP A 423 -3.55 10.18 35.25
C ASP A 423 -2.98 10.70 36.58
N THR A 424 -2.39 11.88 36.56
CA THR A 424 -1.80 12.53 37.73
C THR A 424 -2.11 14.02 37.71
N ALA A 425 -2.07 14.67 38.89
CA ALA A 425 -2.36 16.10 39.02
C ALA A 425 -1.47 17.02 38.18
N SER A 426 -0.34 16.53 37.65
CA SER A 426 0.60 17.34 36.88
C SER A 426 0.77 16.89 35.43
N TYR A 427 0.47 15.64 35.10
CA TYR A 427 0.65 15.08 33.76
C TYR A 427 -0.09 13.76 33.60
N PHE A 428 -0.42 13.44 32.36
CA PHE A 428 -0.95 12.16 31.96
C PHE A 428 0.19 11.21 31.58
N ASN A 429 0.29 10.07 32.27
CA ASN A 429 1.43 9.17 32.19
C ASN A 429 1.07 7.91 31.39
N ILE A 430 1.85 7.57 30.36
CA ILE A 430 1.63 6.37 29.54
C ILE A 430 2.72 5.35 29.87
N LEU A 431 2.30 4.13 30.21
CA LEU A 431 3.10 3.09 30.84
C LEU A 431 3.05 1.80 30.05
N PHE A 432 4.09 0.98 30.21
CA PHE A 432 4.05 -0.43 29.81
C PHE A 432 3.85 -1.33 31.04
N ASP A 433 2.99 -2.33 30.89
CA ASP A 433 2.67 -3.37 31.88
C ASP A 433 2.16 -2.80 33.22
N ASN A 434 1.53 -1.62 33.17
CA ASN A 434 1.07 -0.88 34.34
C ASN A 434 2.17 -0.57 35.38
N MET A 435 3.44 -0.54 34.97
CA MET A 435 4.58 -0.26 35.86
C MET A 435 5.04 1.18 35.70
N THR A 436 5.05 1.95 36.80
CA THR A 436 5.56 3.34 36.79
C THR A 436 7.04 3.45 36.44
N THR A 437 7.81 2.39 36.67
CA THR A 437 9.22 2.26 36.28
C THR A 437 9.40 2.01 34.78
N LYS A 438 8.36 1.58 34.08
CA LYS A 438 8.32 1.38 32.62
C LYS A 438 7.48 2.48 31.97
N CYS A 439 7.89 3.72 32.22
CA CYS A 439 7.25 4.92 31.66
C CYS A 439 7.65 5.09 30.19
N ILE A 440 6.67 5.11 29.28
CA ILE A 440 6.90 5.36 27.86
C ILE A 440 7.00 6.86 27.62
N CYS A 441 5.98 7.61 28.03
CA CYS A 441 5.96 9.06 27.89
C CYS A 441 5.01 9.72 28.90
N ARG A 442 5.22 11.02 29.08
CA ARG A 442 4.36 11.89 29.92
C ARG A 442 3.86 13.05 29.09
N LEU A 443 2.60 13.40 29.29
CA LEU A 443 1.90 14.45 28.56
C LEU A 443 1.42 15.52 29.54
N TRP A 444 1.73 16.78 29.27
CA TRP A 444 1.21 17.93 29.98
C TRP A 444 0.20 18.63 29.05
N LEU A 445 -1.07 18.25 29.11
CA LEU A 445 -2.10 18.77 28.20
C LEU A 445 -2.95 19.89 28.82
N ASN A 446 -3.08 19.90 30.15
CA ASN A 446 -3.91 20.84 30.91
C ASN A 446 -3.35 22.27 31.02
N SER A 447 -2.28 22.60 30.30
CA SER A 447 -1.66 23.94 30.32
C SER A 447 -1.69 24.59 28.95
N GLN A 448 -1.68 25.94 28.88
CA GLN A 448 -1.53 26.68 27.62
C GLN A 448 -0.27 26.27 26.82
N ASN A 449 0.77 25.76 27.49
CA ASN A 449 2.00 25.28 26.87
C ASN A 449 2.06 23.75 26.92
N LYS A 450 1.36 23.09 26.01
CA LYS A 450 1.32 21.62 25.96
C LYS A 450 2.72 21.06 25.70
N SER A 451 3.03 19.93 26.33
CA SER A 451 4.34 19.29 26.15
C SER A 451 4.31 17.79 26.35
N ILE A 452 5.32 17.12 25.80
CA ILE A 452 5.56 15.68 25.90
C ILE A 452 7.00 15.41 26.36
N SER A 453 7.23 14.34 27.10
CA SER A 453 8.57 13.84 27.43
C SER A 453 8.64 12.33 27.35
N PHE A 454 9.83 11.78 27.13
CA PHE A 454 10.08 10.35 26.93
C PHE A 454 11.18 9.85 27.87
N TYR A 455 11.17 8.56 28.20
CA TYR A 455 12.26 7.93 28.94
C TYR A 455 13.48 7.67 28.02
N PRO A 456 14.74 7.70 28.51
CA PRO A 456 15.19 8.06 29.86
C PRO A 456 15.41 9.56 30.05
N HIS A 457 15.45 10.34 28.97
CA HIS A 457 15.91 11.72 28.99
C HIS A 457 14.97 12.70 29.72
N ASN A 458 13.67 12.38 29.81
CA ASN A 458 12.63 13.16 30.51
C ASN A 458 12.60 14.66 30.14
N SER A 459 13.19 15.05 29.00
CA SER A 459 13.18 16.45 28.54
C SER A 459 11.81 16.79 27.95
N LYS A 460 11.24 17.92 28.36
CA LYS A 460 9.95 18.40 27.86
C LYS A 460 10.11 19.02 26.48
N GLN A 461 9.40 18.48 25.51
CA GLN A 461 9.26 19.02 24.16
C GLN A 461 7.89 19.68 24.05
N LYS A 462 7.83 20.91 23.52
CA LYS A 462 6.56 21.61 23.33
C LYS A 462 5.78 20.99 22.17
N ILE A 463 4.46 20.93 22.34
CA ILE A 463 3.51 20.55 21.28
C ILE A 463 2.41 21.61 21.19
N ALA A 464 1.94 21.92 19.99
CA ALA A 464 0.84 22.84 19.75
C ALA A 464 -0.53 22.13 19.88
N SER A 465 -0.62 20.88 19.43
CA SER A 465 -1.80 20.01 19.55
C SER A 465 -1.39 18.55 19.79
N ILE A 466 -2.35 17.69 20.13
CA ILE A 466 -2.11 16.25 20.29
C ILE A 466 -1.67 15.57 18.98
N ASP A 467 -2.00 16.13 17.81
CA ASP A 467 -1.54 15.61 16.51
C ASP A 467 -0.02 15.67 16.36
N GLU A 468 0.63 16.62 17.04
CA GLU A 468 2.09 16.73 17.00
C GLU A 468 2.81 15.59 17.72
N ILE A 469 2.09 14.75 18.48
CA ILE A 469 2.64 13.52 19.06
C ILE A 469 3.21 12.61 17.97
N PHE A 470 2.62 12.57 16.78
CA PHE A 470 3.13 11.80 15.63
C PHE A 470 4.55 12.21 15.22
N LYS A 471 4.93 13.47 15.42
CA LYS A 471 6.30 13.97 15.14
C LYS A 471 7.35 13.30 16.02
N TYR A 472 6.95 12.76 17.16
CA TYR A 472 7.81 12.08 18.13
C TYR A 472 7.69 10.55 18.09
N SER A 473 7.13 9.98 17.01
CA SER A 473 6.94 8.53 16.87
C SER A 473 8.21 7.73 17.13
N LYS A 474 9.36 8.23 16.63
CA LYS A 474 10.66 7.61 16.85
C LYS A 474 11.05 7.61 18.34
N ASN A 475 10.91 8.74 19.03
CA ASN A 475 11.23 8.85 20.47
C ASN A 475 10.34 7.96 21.33
N ILE A 476 9.05 7.82 20.96
CA ILE A 476 8.10 6.93 21.64
C ILE A 476 8.52 5.47 21.49
N LYS A 477 8.85 5.02 20.26
CA LYS A 477 9.34 3.66 20.00
C LYS A 477 10.67 3.40 20.71
N GLU A 478 11.62 4.33 20.68
CA GLU A 478 12.91 4.21 21.38
C GLU A 478 12.73 4.12 22.90
N SER A 479 11.84 4.95 23.47
CA SER A 479 11.49 4.91 24.90
C SER A 479 10.93 3.54 25.27
N PHE A 480 10.00 3.01 24.48
CA PHE A 480 9.42 1.67 24.66
C PHE A 480 10.48 0.56 24.58
N LEU A 481 11.37 0.60 23.59
CA LEU A 481 12.46 -0.38 23.48
C LEU A 481 13.41 -0.30 24.68
N THR A 482 13.69 0.90 25.19
CA THR A 482 14.60 1.11 26.33
C THR A 482 14.03 0.57 27.64
N ILE A 483 12.70 0.61 27.84
CA ILE A 483 12.05 0.08 29.05
C ILE A 483 11.75 -1.43 29.00
N THR A 484 11.89 -2.04 27.81
CA THR A 484 11.62 -3.48 27.56
C THR A 484 12.87 -4.29 27.24
N SER A 485 14.00 -3.63 26.97
CA SER A 485 15.33 -4.23 26.98
C SER A 485 15.83 -4.40 28.40
#